data_AF-A0A963GPV8-F1
#
_entry.id   AF-A0A963GPV8-F1
#
_cell.length_a   1.000
_cell.length_b   1.000
_cell.length_c   1.000
_cell.angle_alpha   90.00
_cell.angle_beta   90.00
_cell.angle_gamma   90.00
#
_symmetry.space_group_name_H-M   'P 1'
#
loop_
_entity.id
_entity.type
_entity.pdbx_description
1 polymer ?
#
loop_
_entity_poly.entity_id
_entity_poly.type
_entity_poly.pdbx_seq_one_letter_code
_entity_poly.pdbx_strand_id
1 'polypeptide(L)'
;MTAITFDTLAYVKTLREAGFNEGQAEAQASALATVLKSGAAELATGRDIEALRVSIKQDTDRLESRLNLSEERTEGRFKLLQWMLGFNLAISVALLWILIRTTTA
;
A
#
# COMPACT_ATOMS: atom_id res chain seq x y z
N MET A 1 -12.06 -18.46 4.48
CA MET A 1 -13.14 -18.42 3.48
C MET A 1 -14.39 -18.94 4.17
N THR A 2 -15.32 -18.06 4.54
CA THR A 2 -16.55 -18.46 5.21
C THR A 2 -17.45 -19.07 4.14
N ALA A 3 -17.46 -20.41 4.04
CA ALA A 3 -18.36 -21.09 3.14
C ALA A 3 -19.79 -20.87 3.65
N ILE A 4 -20.63 -20.21 2.86
CA ILE A 4 -22.06 -20.12 3.17
C ILE A 4 -22.63 -21.52 2.98
N THR A 5 -22.91 -22.22 4.09
CA THR A 5 -23.55 -23.53 4.06
C THR A 5 -25.04 -23.35 3.84
N PHE A 6 -25.51 -23.66 2.63
CA PHE A 6 -26.94 -23.64 2.29
C PHE A 6 -27.45 -25.08 2.15
N ASP A 7 -28.31 -25.50 3.07
CA ASP A 7 -28.95 -26.81 3.02
C ASP A 7 -30.23 -26.73 2.17
N THR A 8 -30.09 -27.14 0.91
CA THR A 8 -31.19 -27.15 -0.07
C THR A 8 -32.35 -28.03 0.41
N LEU A 9 -32.08 -29.15 1.08
CA LEU A 9 -33.11 -30.11 1.50
C LEU A 9 -33.93 -29.55 2.67
N ALA A 10 -33.24 -28.97 3.66
CA ALA A 10 -33.91 -28.29 4.77
C ALA A 10 -34.80 -27.13 4.28
N TYR A 11 -34.33 -26.39 3.27
CA TYR A 11 -35.07 -25.28 2.66
C TYR A 11 -36.30 -25.75 1.85
N VAL A 12 -36.17 -26.80 1.04
CA VAL A 12 -37.31 -27.42 0.34
C VAL A 12 -38.36 -27.88 1.35
N LYS A 13 -37.94 -28.53 2.44
CA LYS A 13 -38.85 -28.99 3.49
C LYS A 13 -39.62 -27.83 4.14
N THR A 14 -38.95 -26.70 4.42
CA THR A 14 -39.62 -25.52 5.00
C THR A 14 -40.61 -24.90 4.03
N LEU A 15 -40.29 -24.84 2.73
CA LEU A 15 -41.24 -24.35 1.71
C LEU A 15 -42.47 -25.25 1.59
N ARG A 16 -42.29 -26.57 1.66
CA ARG A 16 -43.40 -27.52 1.67
C ARG A 16 -44.28 -27.38 2.90
N GLU A 17 -43.69 -27.22 4.08
CA GLU A 17 -44.41 -26.96 5.33
C GLU A 17 -45.19 -25.63 5.28
N ALA A 18 -44.70 -24.66 4.51
CA ALA A 18 -45.38 -23.39 4.22
C ALA A 18 -46.46 -23.49 3.12
N GLY A 19 -46.72 -24.69 2.57
CA GLY A 19 -47.80 -24.93 1.61
C GLY A 19 -47.39 -24.84 0.13
N PHE A 20 -46.09 -24.69 -0.19
CA PHE A 20 -45.61 -24.79 -1.57
C PHE A 20 -45.63 -26.25 -2.04
N ASN A 21 -45.93 -26.48 -3.32
CA ASN A 21 -45.82 -27.82 -3.89
C ASN A 21 -44.35 -28.20 -4.13
N GLU A 22 -44.07 -29.50 -4.32
CA GLU A 22 -42.71 -30.03 -4.47
C GLU A 22 -41.90 -29.30 -5.55
N GLY A 23 -42.49 -29.17 -6.75
CA GLY A 23 -41.82 -28.55 -7.88
C GLY A 23 -41.49 -27.08 -7.65
N GLN A 24 -42.36 -26.34 -6.95
CA GLN A 24 -42.11 -24.96 -6.57
C GLN A 24 -41.02 -24.84 -5.50
N ALA A 25 -41.04 -25.73 -4.51
CA ALA A 25 -40.06 -25.75 -3.43
C ALA A 25 -38.65 -26.08 -3.96
N GLU A 26 -38.54 -27.11 -4.80
CA GLU A 26 -37.29 -27.49 -5.46
C GLU A 26 -36.76 -26.40 -6.40
N ALA A 27 -37.65 -25.77 -7.19
CA ALA A 27 -37.27 -24.69 -8.09
C ALA A 27 -36.72 -23.46 -7.35
N GLN A 28 -37.36 -23.04 -6.25
CA GLN A 28 -36.85 -21.95 -5.41
C GLN A 28 -35.53 -22.31 -4.74
N ALA A 29 -35.42 -23.51 -4.20
CA ALA A 29 -34.20 -23.97 -3.54
C ALA A 29 -33.01 -24.02 -4.51
N SER A 30 -33.26 -24.49 -5.73
CA SER A 30 -32.25 -24.54 -6.80
C SER A 30 -31.85 -23.14 -7.28
N ALA A 31 -32.81 -22.23 -7.46
CA ALA A 31 -32.54 -20.85 -7.84
C ALA A 31 -31.71 -20.12 -6.78
N LEU A 32 -32.07 -20.27 -5.49
CA LEU A 32 -31.35 -19.64 -4.38
C LEU A 32 -29.95 -20.24 -4.21
N ALA A 33 -29.79 -21.55 -4.32
CA ALA A 33 -28.48 -22.22 -4.30
C ALA A 33 -27.57 -21.73 -5.44
N THR A 34 -28.14 -21.52 -6.63
CA THR A 34 -27.41 -20.99 -7.79
C THR A 34 -26.92 -19.57 -7.52
N VAL A 35 -27.79 -18.69 -7.03
CA VAL A 35 -27.45 -17.29 -6.70
C VAL A 35 -26.41 -17.21 -5.58
N LEU A 36 -26.51 -18.05 -4.55
CA LEU A 36 -25.52 -18.10 -3.47
C LEU A 36 -24.15 -18.59 -3.97
N LYS A 37 -24.14 -19.57 -4.88
CA LYS A 37 -22.90 -20.08 -5.49
C LYS A 37 -22.24 -19.06 -6.40
N SER A 38 -23.01 -18.26 -7.14
CA SER A 38 -22.49 -17.17 -7.97
C SER A 38 -22.11 -15.92 -7.17
N GLY A 39 -22.91 -15.51 -6.19
CA GLY A 39 -22.64 -14.35 -5.33
C GLY A 39 -21.47 -14.56 -4.37
N ALA A 40 -21.22 -15.81 -3.95
CA ALA A 40 -20.00 -16.15 -3.21
C ALA A 40 -18.72 -16.00 -4.06
N ALA A 41 -18.82 -16.03 -5.40
CA ALA A 41 -17.70 -15.72 -6.28
C ALA A 41 -17.42 -14.20 -6.36
N GLU A 42 -18.43 -13.35 -6.15
CA GLU A 42 -18.30 -11.88 -6.05
C GLU A 42 -17.78 -11.40 -4.68
N LEU A 43 -17.63 -12.29 -3.69
CA LEU A 43 -16.81 -12.04 -2.48
C LEU A 43 -15.30 -11.86 -2.79
N ALA A 44 -14.95 -11.71 -4.08
CA ALA A 44 -13.69 -11.18 -4.61
C ALA A 44 -13.22 -9.90 -3.89
N THR A 45 -14.15 -9.08 -3.38
CA THR A 45 -13.81 -7.86 -2.64
C THR A 45 -12.89 -8.09 -1.44
N GLY A 46 -13.05 -9.16 -0.66
CA GLY A 46 -12.17 -9.40 0.50
C GLY A 46 -10.72 -9.69 0.11
N ARG A 47 -10.53 -10.49 -0.95
CA ARG A 47 -9.21 -10.89 -1.42
C ARG A 47 -8.51 -9.78 -2.20
N ASP A 48 -9.28 -9.02 -2.97
CA ASP A 48 -8.78 -7.87 -3.72
C ASP A 48 -8.43 -6.71 -2.79
N ILE A 49 -9.20 -6.52 -1.70
CA ILE A 49 -8.85 -5.56 -0.63
C ILE A 49 -7.55 -5.97 0.08
N GLU A 50 -7.36 -7.25 0.37
CA GLU A 50 -6.11 -7.73 0.97
C GLU A 50 -4.93 -7.55 0.02
N ALA A 51 -5.10 -7.87 -1.27
CA ALA A 51 -4.08 -7.62 -2.28
C ALA A 51 -3.73 -6.14 -2.40
N LEU A 52 -4.73 -5.25 -2.36
CA LEU A 52 -4.53 -3.80 -2.38
C LEU A 52 -3.81 -3.31 -1.11
N ARG A 53 -4.18 -3.82 0.07
CA ARG A 53 -3.48 -3.53 1.34
C ARG A 53 -2.01 -3.90 1.28
N VAL A 54 -1.70 -5.09 0.76
CA VAL A 54 -0.32 -5.56 0.60
C VAL A 54 0.46 -4.67 -0.37
N SER A 55 -0.14 -4.32 -1.52
CA SER A 55 0.48 -3.43 -2.50
C SER A 55 0.79 -2.05 -1.92
N ILE A 56 -0.19 -1.45 -1.23
CA ILE A 56 -0.02 -0.13 -0.59
C ILE A 56 1.11 -0.18 0.44
N LYS A 57 1.16 -1.23 1.28
CA LYS A 57 2.22 -1.37 2.27
C LYS A 57 3.60 -1.48 1.62
N GLN A 58 3.73 -2.29 0.56
CA GLN A 58 4.98 -2.42 -0.17
C GLN A 58 5.43 -1.11 -0.82
N ASP A 59 4.49 -0.33 -1.36
CA ASP A 59 4.82 0.96 -1.98
C ASP A 59 5.20 2.01 -0.92
N THR A 60 4.55 2.02 0.23
CA THR A 60 4.96 2.86 1.38
C THR A 60 6.37 2.51 1.85
N ASP A 61 6.67 1.22 2.09
CA ASP A 61 8.00 0.79 2.53
C ASP A 61 9.09 1.19 1.51
N ARG A 62 8.78 1.09 0.21
CA ARG A 62 9.68 1.54 -0.87
C ARG A 62 9.88 3.05 -0.88
N LEU A 63 8.83 3.82 -0.64
CA LEU A 63 8.92 5.29 -0.58
C LEU A 63 9.74 5.74 0.62
N GLU A 64 9.53 5.16 1.80
CA GLU A 64 10.33 5.44 2.99
C GLU A 64 11.82 5.13 2.76
N SER A 65 12.13 3.98 2.18
CA SER A 65 13.51 3.64 1.83
C SER A 65 14.15 4.65 0.86
N ARG A 66 13.41 5.10 -0.16
CA ARG A 66 13.89 6.11 -1.11
C ARG A 66 14.08 7.47 -0.47
N LEU A 67 13.20 7.85 0.46
CA LEU A 67 13.30 9.09 1.21
C LEU A 67 14.55 9.09 2.08
N ASN A 68 14.76 8.04 2.88
CA ASN A 68 15.93 7.91 3.76
C ASN A 68 17.24 7.99 2.96
N LEU A 69 17.32 7.28 1.82
CA LEU A 69 18.48 7.36 0.93
C LEU A 69 18.68 8.75 0.32
N SER A 70 17.58 9.48 0.06
CA SER A 70 17.65 10.85 -0.44
C SER A 70 18.14 11.80 0.65
N GLU A 71 17.64 11.66 1.87
CA GLU A 71 18.04 12.46 3.03
C GLU A 71 19.53 12.29 3.32
N GLU A 72 20.02 11.05 3.43
CA GLU A 72 21.44 10.74 3.62
C GLU A 72 22.31 11.34 2.51
N ARG A 73 21.87 11.24 1.24
CA ARG A 73 22.59 11.85 0.13
C ARG A 73 22.60 13.37 0.20
N THR A 74 21.50 13.99 0.62
CA THR A 74 21.46 15.45 0.77
C THR A 74 22.34 15.92 1.91
N GLU A 75 22.28 15.28 3.09
CA GLU A 75 23.12 15.62 4.24
C GLU A 75 24.61 15.51 3.93
N GLY A 76 25.02 14.40 3.30
CA GLY A 76 26.41 14.19 2.88
C GLY A 76 26.89 15.29 1.93
N ARG A 77 26.08 15.66 0.93
CA ARG A 77 26.40 16.74 -0.02
C ARG A 77 26.46 18.11 0.66
N PHE A 78 25.53 18.42 1.56
CA PHE A 78 25.54 19.68 2.30
C PHE A 78 26.78 19.80 3.19
N LYS A 79 27.15 18.73 3.90
CA LYS A 79 28.35 18.70 4.74
C LYS A 79 29.62 18.89 3.92
N LEU A 80 29.74 18.22 2.77
CA LEU A 80 30.85 18.41 1.84
C LEU A 80 30.93 19.86 1.33
N LEU A 81 29.79 20.42 0.90
CA LEU A 81 29.69 21.80 0.44
C LEU A 81 30.10 22.79 1.54
N GLN A 82 29.65 22.59 2.77
CA GLN A 82 30.01 23.42 3.92
C GLN A 82 31.53 23.42 4.15
N TRP A 83 32.18 22.26 4.10
CA TRP A 83 33.63 22.17 4.23
C TRP A 83 34.38 22.83 3.07
N MET A 84 33.94 22.61 1.81
CA MET A 84 34.54 23.25 0.65
C MET A 84 34.45 24.78 0.73
N LEU A 85 33.29 25.31 1.13
CA LEU A 85 33.09 26.75 1.34
C LEU A 85 34.00 27.28 2.45
N GLY A 86 34.12 26.55 3.58
CA GLY A 86 35.02 26.92 4.67
C GLY A 86 36.48 27.01 4.23
N PHE A 87 36.98 25.99 3.52
CA PHE A 87 38.34 26.01 2.99
C PHE A 87 38.56 27.10 1.94
N ASN A 88 37.61 27.28 1.02
CA ASN A 88 37.70 28.32 -0.01
C ASN A 88 37.73 29.73 0.60
N LEU A 89 36.90 29.98 1.63
CA LEU A 89 36.89 31.24 2.36
C LEU A 89 38.21 31.46 3.11
N ALA A 90 38.72 30.43 3.79
CA ALA A 90 40.00 30.51 4.50
C ALA A 90 41.17 30.83 3.56
N ILE A 91 41.23 30.18 2.39
CA ILE A 91 42.24 30.46 1.36
C ILE A 91 42.10 31.91 0.85
N SER A 92 40.88 32.35 0.56
CA SER A 92 40.62 33.71 0.07
C SER A 92 41.05 34.77 1.08
N VAL A 93 40.73 34.57 2.37
CA VAL A 93 41.16 35.47 3.46
C VAL A 93 42.68 35.46 3.61
N ALA A 94 43.33 34.30 3.55
CA ALA A 94 44.79 34.20 3.64
C ALA A 94 45.49 34.93 2.49
N LEU A 95 44.99 34.79 1.26
CA LEU A 95 45.51 35.51 0.09
C LEU A 95 45.36 37.02 0.24
N LEU A 96 44.20 37.50 0.69
CA LEU A 96 43.98 38.92 0.95
C LEU A 96 44.94 39.45 2.02
N TRP A 97 45.15 38.69 3.10
CA TRP A 97 46.09 39.06 4.15
C TRP A 97 47.54 39.16 3.65
N ILE A 98 47.99 38.19 2.83
CA ILE A 98 49.33 38.22 2.21
C ILE A 98 49.48 39.43 1.29
N LEU A 99 48.45 39.74 0.50
CA LEU A 99 48.48 40.88 -0.43
C LEU A 99 48.59 42.22 0.32
N ILE A 100 47.82 42.38 1.40
CA ILE A 100 47.91 43.57 2.26
C ILE A 100 49.31 43.67 2.88
N ARG A 101 49.85 42.56 3.39
CA ARG A 101 51.18 42.55 4.02
C ARG A 101 52.32 42.87 3.05
N THR A 102 52.24 42.40 1.81
CA THR A 102 53.28 42.62 0.78
C THR A 102 53.22 44.01 0.16
N THR A 103 52.05 44.65 0.13
CA THR A 103 51.90 46.04 -0.35
C THR A 103 52.23 47.10 0.69
N THR A 104 52.23 46.74 1.98
CA THR A 104 52.51 47.65 3.10
C THR A 104 53.93 47.54 3.68
N ALA A 105 54.74 46.60 3.18
CA ALA A 105 56.17 46.43 3.50
C ALA A 105 57.05 46.98 2.38
#